data_AF-A0A3S1K935-F1
#
_entry.id   AF-A0A3S1K935-F1
#
_cell.length_a   1.000
_cell.length_b   1.000
_cell.length_c   1.000
_cell.angle_alpha   90.00
_cell.angle_beta   90.00
_cell.angle_gamma   90.00
#
_symmetry.space_group_name_H-M   'P 1'
#
loop_
_entity.id
_entity.type
_entity.pdbx_description
1 polymer ?
#
loop_
_entity_poly.entity_id
_entity_poly.type
_entity_poly.pdbx_seq_one_letter_code
_entity_poly.pdbx_strand_id
1 'polypeptide(L)'
;MLASSIEELEVLRKQCKKMVTGRAVASGGVAAVPLPGVDAAADIAMLLQLLPAINEKFGLSPQQLEGLDPECYEVSKKLLESKVSS
;
A
#
# COMPACT_ATOMS: atom_id res chain seq x y z
N MET A 1 -2.31 4.36 -15.92
CA MET A 1 -1.74 3.26 -16.71
C MET A 1 -1.32 2.18 -15.75
N LEU A 2 -1.82 0.96 -15.94
CA LEU A 2 -1.35 -0.21 -15.20
C LEU A 2 0.00 -0.66 -15.79
N ALA A 3 0.88 -1.19 -14.95
CA ALA A 3 2.14 -1.75 -15.41
C ALA A 3 1.87 -2.92 -16.36
N SER A 4 2.51 -2.92 -17.51
CA SER A 4 2.36 -3.93 -18.58
C SER A 4 3.56 -4.88 -18.66
N SER A 5 4.61 -4.62 -17.88
CA SER A 5 5.82 -5.45 -17.75
C SER A 5 6.31 -5.50 -16.30
N ILE A 6 7.18 -6.47 -16.00
CA ILE A 6 7.81 -6.60 -14.67
C ILE A 6 8.72 -5.40 -14.39
N GLU A 7 9.40 -4.88 -15.42
CA GLU A 7 10.25 -3.69 -15.32
C GLU A 7 9.43 -2.45 -14.93
N GLU A 8 8.27 -2.24 -15.56
CA GLU A 8 7.34 -1.16 -15.18
C GLU A 8 6.79 -1.35 -13.76
N LEU A 9 6.49 -2.60 -13.38
CA LEU A 9 6.03 -2.95 -12.04
C LEU A 9 7.09 -2.62 -10.98
N GLU A 10 8.37 -2.90 -11.26
CA GLU A 10 9.47 -2.56 -10.37
C GLU A 10 9.65 -1.05 -10.22
N VAL A 11 9.51 -0.29 -11.30
CA VAL A 11 9.57 1.17 -11.26
C VAL A 11 8.44 1.70 -10.38
N LEU A 12 7.22 1.21 -10.56
CA LEU A 12 6.06 1.57 -9.75
C LEU A 12 6.27 1.21 -8.27
N ARG A 13 6.81 0.03 -7.98
CA ARG A 13 7.18 -0.41 -6.63
C ARG A 13 8.19 0.55 -5.99
N LYS A 14 9.24 0.96 -6.72
CA LYS A 14 10.25 1.91 -6.22
C LYS A 14 9.63 3.26 -5.92
N GLN A 15 8.72 3.75 -6.77
CA GLN A 15 7.99 5.01 -6.54
C GLN A 15 7.11 4.94 -5.29
N CYS A 16 6.29 3.90 -5.15
CA CYS A 16 5.44 3.70 -3.97
C CYS A 16 6.28 3.56 -2.70
N LYS A 17 7.40 2.83 -2.75
CA LYS A 17 8.32 2.72 -1.61
C LYS A 17 8.89 4.08 -1.22
N LYS A 18 9.27 4.92 -2.19
CA LYS A 18 9.76 6.28 -1.93
C LYS A 18 8.69 7.16 -1.28
N MET A 19 7.42 7.03 -1.68
CA MET A 19 6.30 7.76 -1.07
C MET A 19 6.10 7.37 0.40
N VAL A 20 6.12 6.08 0.71
CA VAL A 20 5.97 5.57 2.08
C VAL A 20 7.16 5.99 2.93
N THR A 21 8.39 5.76 2.47
CA THR A 21 9.60 6.12 3.23
C THR A 21 9.72 7.62 3.44
N GLY A 22 9.38 8.46 2.44
CA GLY A 22 9.41 9.92 2.62
C GLY A 22 8.44 10.41 3.69
N ARG A 23 7.23 9.82 3.76
CA ARG A 23 6.24 10.16 4.78
C ARG A 23 6.63 9.63 6.16
N ALA A 24 7.19 8.42 6.23
CA ALA A 24 7.72 7.84 7.47
C ALA A 24 8.90 8.63 8.04
N VAL A 25 9.78 9.18 7.20
CA VAL A 25 10.87 10.06 7.64
C VAL A 25 10.34 11.40 8.15
N ALA A 26 9.31 11.96 7.50
CA ALA A 26 8.67 13.18 7.95
C ALA A 26 7.90 13.01 9.28
N SER A 27 7.30 11.84 9.54
CA SER A 27 6.66 11.51 10.82
C SER A 27 7.67 11.17 11.92
N GLY A 28 8.75 10.46 11.58
CA GLY A 28 9.82 10.04 12.51
C GLY A 28 10.69 11.19 13.05
N GLY A 29 10.63 12.39 12.48
CA GLY A 29 11.30 13.59 13.01
C GLY A 29 10.65 14.16 14.29
N VAL A 30 9.45 13.71 14.65
CA VAL A 30 8.72 14.13 15.87
C VAL A 30 8.79 13.06 16.98
N ALA A 31 9.24 11.85 16.67
CA ALA A 31 9.31 10.69 17.56
C ALA A 31 10.52 10.69 18.53
N ALA A 32 10.91 11.86 19.06
CA ALA A 32 11.94 11.93 20.10
C ALA A 32 11.43 11.43 21.48
N VAL A 33 10.15 11.05 21.61
CA VAL A 33 9.57 10.52 22.85
C VAL A 33 8.89 9.18 22.57
N PRO A 34 9.45 8.05 23.04
CA PRO A 34 8.82 6.74 22.91
C PRO A 34 7.66 6.66 23.90
N LEU A 35 6.45 7.03 23.47
CA LEU A 35 5.22 6.75 24.20
C LEU A 35 4.64 5.42 23.70
N PRO A 36 4.75 4.32 24.47
CA PRO A 36 4.17 3.04 24.07
C PRO A 36 2.67 3.21 23.79
N GLY A 37 2.25 2.86 22.57
CA GLY A 37 0.85 2.86 22.14
C GLY A 37 0.38 4.07 21.33
N VAL A 38 1.09 5.21 21.34
CA VAL A 38 0.69 6.40 20.56
C VAL A 38 1.41 6.46 19.21
N ASP A 39 2.70 6.11 19.20
CA ASP A 39 3.56 6.15 18.00
C ASP A 39 3.09 5.15 16.92
N ALA A 40 2.75 3.92 17.32
CA ALA A 40 2.27 2.88 16.41
C ALA A 40 0.89 3.19 15.80
N ALA A 41 -0.01 3.85 16.54
CA ALA A 41 -1.34 4.17 16.05
C ALA A 41 -1.29 5.23 14.93
N ALA A 42 -0.40 6.22 15.06
CA ALA A 42 -0.16 7.23 14.03
C ALA A 42 0.44 6.60 12.76
N ASP A 43 1.39 5.69 12.90
CA ASP A 43 1.96 4.94 11.78
C ASP A 43 0.91 4.09 11.06
N ILE A 44 0.05 3.37 11.80
CA ILE A 44 -1.06 2.59 11.22
C ILE A 44 -2.04 3.52 10.49
N ALA A 45 -2.43 4.65 11.10
CA ALA A 45 -3.33 5.60 10.48
C ALA A 45 -2.76 6.17 9.17
N MET A 46 -1.47 6.50 9.15
CA MET A 46 -0.77 6.91 7.93
C MET A 46 -0.76 5.78 6.89
N LEU A 47 -0.46 4.53 7.28
CA LEU A 47 -0.47 3.39 6.37
C LEU A 47 -1.87 3.14 5.80
N LEU A 48 -2.92 3.25 6.59
CA LEU A 48 -4.32 3.12 6.14
C LEU A 48 -4.71 4.19 5.11
N GLN A 49 -4.06 5.36 5.11
CA GLN A 49 -4.23 6.37 4.07
C GLN A 49 -3.37 6.08 2.82
N LEU A 50 -2.19 5.48 3.00
CA LEU A 50 -1.25 5.18 1.92
C LEU A 50 -1.63 3.94 1.11
N LEU A 51 -2.10 2.89 1.80
CA LEU A 51 -2.44 1.61 1.18
C LEU A 51 -3.48 1.73 0.06
N PRO A 52 -4.58 2.49 0.20
CA PRO A 52 -5.52 2.71 -0.91
C PRO A 52 -4.87 3.37 -2.12
N ALA A 53 -4.05 4.40 -1.91
CA ALA A 53 -3.35 5.10 -2.99
C ALA A 53 -2.28 4.23 -3.67
N ILE A 54 -1.68 3.30 -2.93
CA ILE A 54 -0.78 2.28 -3.47
C ILE A 54 -1.58 1.27 -4.29
N ASN A 55 -2.68 0.73 -3.76
CA ASN A 55 -3.52 -0.25 -4.44
C ASN A 55 -4.04 0.28 -5.78
N GLU A 56 -4.50 1.53 -5.83
CA GLU A 56 -4.98 2.16 -7.06
C GLU A 56 -3.90 2.21 -8.16
N LYS A 57 -2.65 2.49 -7.79
CA LYS A 57 -1.51 2.50 -8.73
C LYS A 57 -1.24 1.12 -9.32
N PHE A 58 -1.47 0.06 -8.56
CA PHE A 58 -1.28 -1.33 -8.99
C PHE A 58 -2.51 -1.96 -9.66
N GLY A 59 -3.64 -1.25 -9.74
CA GLY A 59 -4.86 -1.86 -10.28
C GLY A 59 -5.64 -2.70 -9.28
N LEU A 60 -5.37 -2.52 -7.99
CA LEU A 60 -5.91 -3.33 -6.90
C LEU A 60 -6.98 -2.59 -6.09
N SER A 61 -7.51 -1.46 -6.60
CA SER A 61 -8.70 -0.84 -5.99
C SER A 61 -9.93 -1.70 -6.25
N PRO A 62 -10.96 -1.65 -5.37
CA PRO A 62 -12.19 -2.41 -5.55
C PRO A 62 -12.80 -2.25 -6.96
N GLN A 63 -12.83 -1.03 -7.48
CA GLN A 63 -13.38 -0.71 -8.81
C GLN A 63 -12.54 -1.30 -9.96
N GLN A 64 -11.22 -1.40 -9.78
CA GLN A 64 -10.33 -2.00 -10.78
C GLN A 64 -10.38 -3.53 -10.74
N LEU A 65 -10.61 -4.11 -9.55
CA LEU A 65 -10.82 -5.54 -9.38
C LEU A 65 -12.12 -6.01 -10.04
N GLU A 66 -13.20 -5.23 -9.94
CA GLU A 66 -14.49 -5.53 -10.59
C GLU A 66 -14.41 -5.70 -12.11
N GLY A 67 -13.38 -5.13 -12.75
CA GLY A 67 -13.12 -5.27 -14.19
C GLY A 67 -12.27 -6.48 -14.57
N LEU A 68 -11.83 -7.29 -13.61
CA LEU A 68 -11.04 -8.50 -13.87
C LEU A 68 -11.93 -9.67 -14.26
N ASP A 69 -11.33 -10.63 -14.99
CA ASP A 69 -11.91 -11.95 -15.13
C ASP A 69 -12.19 -12.58 -13.75
N PRO A 70 -13.30 -13.32 -13.56
CA PRO A 70 -13.69 -13.88 -12.26
C PRO A 70 -12.58 -14.70 -11.57
N GLU A 71 -11.76 -15.43 -12.32
CA GLU A 71 -10.66 -16.20 -11.73
C GLU A 71 -9.56 -15.28 -11.21
N CYS A 72 -9.18 -14.27 -11.99
CA CYS A 72 -8.21 -13.25 -11.59
C CYS A 72 -8.70 -12.39 -10.41
N TYR A 73 -10.00 -12.08 -10.36
CA TYR A 73 -10.63 -11.36 -9.27
C TYR A 73 -10.50 -12.13 -7.94
N GLU A 74 -10.87 -13.41 -7.92
CA GLU A 74 -10.83 -14.25 -6.72
C GLU A 74 -9.41 -14.46 -6.19
N VAL A 75 -8.43 -14.64 -7.08
CA VAL A 75 -7.01 -14.74 -6.70
C VAL A 75 -6.52 -13.42 -6.08
N SER A 76 -6.81 -12.30 -6.74
CA SER A 76 -6.40 -10.97 -6.27
C SER A 76 -7.01 -10.64 -4.91
N LYS A 77 -8.30 -10.95 -4.72
CA LYS A 77 -9.02 -10.77 -3.46
C LYS A 77 -8.41 -11.58 -2.32
N LYS A 78 -8.17 -12.88 -2.53
CA LYS A 78 -7.54 -13.76 -1.51
C LYS A 78 -6.14 -13.28 -1.11
N LEU A 79 -5.35 -12.83 -2.09
CA LEU A 79 -4.00 -12.33 -1.82
C LEU A 79 -4.04 -11.06 -0.97
N LEU A 80 -4.95 -10.14 -1.29
CA LEU A 80 -5.14 -8.90 -0.51
C LEU A 80 -5.60 -9.21 0.92
N GLU A 81 -6.61 -10.06 1.08
CA GLU A 81 -7.13 -10.46 2.40
C GLU A 81 -6.04 -11.13 3.27
N SER A 82 -5.19 -11.98 2.66
CA SER A 82 -4.07 -12.61 3.37
C SER A 82 -3.00 -11.65 3.88
N LYS A 83 -2.81 -10.51 3.18
CA LYS A 83 -1.77 -9.51 3.48
C LYS A 83 -2.22 -8.47 4.49
N VAL A 84 -3.52 -8.27 4.66
CA VAL A 84 -4.10 -7.35 5.66
C VAL A 84 -4.21 -8.03 7.04
N SER A 85 -4.29 -9.37 7.07
CA SER A 85 -4.45 -10.14 8.31
C SER A 85 -3.13 -10.60 8.98
N SER A 86 -1.96 -10.29 8.39
CA SER A 86 -0.62 -10.59 8.95
C SER A 86 0.08 -9.33 9.40
#